data_AF-A0A1I4IR02-F1
#
_entry.id   AF-A0A1I4IR02-F1
#
_cell.length_a   1.000
_cell.length_b   1.000
_cell.length_c   1.000
_cell.angle_alpha   90.00
_cell.angle_beta   90.00
_cell.angle_gamma   90.00
#
_symmetry.space_group_name_H-M   'P 1'
#
loop_
_entity.id
_entity.type
_entity.pdbx_description
1 polymer ?
#
loop_
_entity_poly.entity_id
_entity_poly.type
_entity_poly.pdbx_seq_one_letter_code
_entity_poly.pdbx_strand_id
1 'polypeptide(L)' 'MTILVIAEHNNAELNAATLNTVAAAAAIGGDIDVLVAGAGCAAV' A
#
# COMPACT_ATOMS: atom_id res chain seq x y z
N MET A 1 12.61 -12.52 0.81
CA MET A 1 11.61 -12.28 1.86
C MET A 1 10.54 -11.40 1.23
N THR A 2 9.27 -11.75 1.41
CA THR A 2 8.16 -11.07 0.73
C THR A 2 7.35 -10.28 1.74
N ILE A 3 7.08 -9.01 1.44
CA ILE A 3 6.34 -8.08 2.28
C ILE A 3 5.02 -7.76 1.59
N LEU A 4 3.90 -7.95 2.28
CA LEU A 4 2.59 -7.51 1.82
C LEU A 4 2.19 -6.24 2.56
N VAL A 5 2.02 -5.14 1.82
CA VAL A 5 1.47 -3.88 2.34
C VAL A 5 -0.01 -3.81 2.00
N ILE A 6 -0.85 -3.61 3.02
CA ILE A 6 -2.27 -3.33 2.82
C ILE A 6 -2.43 -1.82 2.71
N ALA A 7 -2.84 -1.36 1.53
CA ALA A 7 -2.97 0.06 1.23
C ALA A 7 -4.34 0.59 1.67
N GLU A 8 -4.32 1.67 2.46
CA GLU A 8 -5.50 2.41 2.85
C GLU A 8 -5.86 3.44 1.78
N HIS A 9 -7.14 3.55 1.44
CA HIS A 9 -7.67 4.52 0.49
C HIS A 9 -9.03 5.08 0.93
N ASN A 10 -9.43 6.20 0.32
CA ASN A 10 -10.72 6.84 0.54
C ASN A 10 -11.60 6.93 -0.74
N ASN A 11 -11.31 6.11 -1.75
CA ASN A 11 -11.95 6.06 -3.08
C ASN A 11 -11.64 7.25 -4.00
N ALA A 12 -10.79 8.17 -3.57
CA ALA A 12 -10.23 9.23 -4.42
C ALA A 12 -8.71 9.14 -4.48
N GLU A 13 -8.07 8.76 -3.37
CA GLU A 13 -6.61 8.67 -3.26
C GLU A 13 -6.18 7.63 -2.21
N LEU A 14 -4.92 7.24 -2.29
CA LEU A 14 -4.24 6.49 -1.23
C LEU A 14 -3.95 7.41 -0.05
N ASN A 15 -4.23 6.93 1.17
CA ASN A 15 -3.87 7.66 2.38
C ASN A 15 -2.34 7.80 2.49
N ALA A 16 -1.85 8.94 2.99
CA ALA A 16 -0.44 9.18 3.26
C ALA A 16 0.20 8.12 4.19
N ALA A 17 -0.61 7.45 5.03
CA ALA A 17 -0.16 6.30 5.82
C ALA A 17 0.42 5.18 4.95
N THR A 18 -0.18 4.90 3.79
CA THR A 18 0.29 3.88 2.83
C THR A 18 1.72 4.16 2.36
N LEU A 19 2.05 5.42 2.05
CA LEU A 19 3.41 5.81 1.65
C LEU A 19 4.44 5.55 2.75
N ASN A 20 4.12 5.88 4.00
CA ASN A 20 4.99 5.62 5.14
C ASN A 20 5.23 4.10 5.32
N THR A 21 4.19 3.29 5.15
CA THR A 21 4.29 1.84 5.25
C THR A 21 5.13 1.25 4.11
N VAL A 22 4.99 1.74 2.89
CA VAL A 22 5.83 1.31 1.75
C VAL A 22 7.29 1.71 1.96
N ALA A 23 7.56 2.91 2.47
CA ALA A 23 8.92 3.34 2.78
C ALA A 23 9.56 2.47 3.86
N ALA A 24 8.81 2.09 4.90
CA ALA A 24 9.28 1.17 5.93
C ALA A 24 9.54 -0.24 5.34
N ALA A 25 8.64 -0.75 4.48
CA ALA A 25 8.83 -2.02 3.79
C ALA A 25 10.09 -2.03 2.92
N ALA A 26 10.34 -0.93 2.19
CA ALA A 26 11.56 -0.77 1.40
C ALA A 26 12.83 -0.78 2.27
N ALA A 27 12.80 -0.17 3.44
CA ALA A 27 13.91 -0.18 4.39
C ALA A 27 14.17 -1.57 5.01
N ILE A 28 13.13 -2.38 5.20
CA ILE A 28 13.26 -3.78 5.64
C ILE A 28 13.95 -4.62 4.56
N GLY A 29 13.70 -4.31 3.29
CA GLY A 29 14.26 -5.01 2.14
C GLY A 29 13.52 -6.30 1.80
N GLY A 30 13.60 -6.70 0.53
CA GLY A 30 12.83 -7.80 -0.05
C GLY A 30 11.82 -7.33 -1.08
N ASP A 31 11.02 -8.27 -1.59
CA ASP A 31 9.98 -7.97 -2.59
C ASP A 31 8.75 -7.40 -1.87
N ILE A 32 8.15 -6.37 -2.45
CA ILE A 32 6.98 -5.69 -1.85
C ILE A 32 5.79 -5.87 -2.78
N ASP A 33 4.77 -6.54 -2.27
CA ASP A 33 3.44 -6.61 -2.86
C ASP A 33 2.53 -5.60 -2.15
N VAL A 34 1.67 -4.91 -2.91
CA VAL A 34 0.71 -3.95 -2.35
C VAL A 34 -0.71 -4.38 -2.72
N LEU A 35 -1.54 -4.62 -1.70
CA LEU A 35 -2.96 -4.91 -1.87
C LEU A 35 -3.78 -3.67 -1.55
N VAL A 36 -4.46 -3.14 -2.57
CA VAL A 36 -5.53 -2.14 -2.43
C VAL A 36 -6.86 -2.87 -2.59
N ALA A 37 -7.73 -2.80 -1.58
CA ALA A 37 -9.00 -3.53 -1.59
C ALA A 37 -10.15 -2.63 -1.13
N GLY A 38 -11.18 -2.53 -1.98
CA GLY A 38 -12.40 -1.79 -1.69
C GLY A 38 -13.25 -1.60 -2.94
N ALA A 39 -14.50 -1.17 -2.76
CA ALA A 39 -15.36 -0.82 -3.89
C ALA A 39 -14.80 0.43 -4.58
N GLY A 40 -14.53 0.34 -5.90
CA GLY A 40 -13.97 1.45 -6.67
C GLY A 40 -12.47 1.68 -6.49
N CYS A 41 -11.74 0.78 -5.82
CA CYS A 41 -10.29 0.93 -5.59
C CYS A 41 -9.45 0.98 -6.88
N ALA A 42 -10.00 0.52 -8.01
CA ALA A 42 -9.34 0.63 -9.32
C ALA A 42 -9.24 2.08 -9.84
N ALA A 43 -9.97 3.02 -9.25
CA ALA A 43 -9.96 4.44 -9.62
C ALA A 43 -9.05 5.29 -8.72
N VAL A 44 -8.33 4.65 -7.78
CA VAL A 44 -7.48 5.27 -6.76
C VAL A 44 -6.02 5.24 -7.17
#